data_AF-I0WS45-F1
#
_entry.id   AF-I0WS45-F1
#
_cell.length_a   1.000
_cell.length_b   1.000
_cell.length_c   1.000
_cell.angle_alpha   90.00
_cell.angle_beta   90.00
_cell.angle_gamma   90.00
#
_symmetry.space_group_name_H-M   'P 1'
#
loop_
_entity.id
_entity.type
_entity.pdbx_description
1 polymer ?
#
loop_
_entity_poly.entity_id
_entity_poly.type
_entity_poly.pdbx_seq_one_letter_code
_entity_poly.pdbx_strand_id
1 'polypeptide(L)' 'WYGARSGTGILDGWLVHDTDTAEVPGVEVARVPLIMSDPDATAAMVRAALDVAGVAL' A
#
# COMPACT_ATOMS: atom_id res chain seq x y z
N TRP A 1 -4.79 -9.29 12.61
CA TRP A 1 -5.12 -8.09 11.82
C TRP A 1 -4.05 -7.04 12.13
N TYR A 2 -3.57 -6.30 11.13
CA TYR A 2 -2.51 -5.30 11.35
C TYR A 2 -3.08 -3.96 11.85
N GLY A 3 -4.09 -3.44 11.16
CA GLY A 3 -4.89 -2.30 11.61
C GLY A 3 -4.27 -0.92 11.49
N ALA A 4 -5.07 0.11 11.74
CA ALA A 4 -4.64 1.50 11.65
C ALA A 4 -3.73 1.91 12.82
N ARG A 5 -2.61 2.55 12.52
CA ARG A 5 -1.70 3.13 13.52
C ARG A 5 -2.38 4.21 14.37
N SER A 6 -3.36 4.91 13.79
CA SER A 6 -4.19 5.90 14.50
C SER A 6 -5.06 5.31 15.62
N GLY A 7 -5.25 3.99 15.64
CA GLY A 7 -5.90 3.25 16.71
C GLY A 7 -4.91 2.39 17.50
N THR A 8 -5.04 1.06 17.38
CA THR A 8 -4.18 0.07 18.06
C THR A 8 -3.37 -0.79 17.09
N GLY A 9 -3.36 -0.42 15.81
CA GLY A 9 -2.67 -1.14 14.74
C GLY A 9 -1.33 -0.54 14.36
N ILE A 10 -0.85 -0.87 13.15
CA ILE A 10 0.50 -0.51 12.68
C ILE A 10 0.57 0.09 11.27
N LEU A 11 -0.54 0.09 10.53
CA LEU A 11 -0.59 0.56 9.15
C LEU A 11 -0.95 2.05 9.10
N ASP A 12 -0.18 2.80 8.31
CA ASP A 12 -0.56 4.14 7.85
C ASP A 12 -1.15 4.06 6.44
N GLY A 13 -0.60 3.16 5.60
CA GLY A 13 -1.09 2.85 4.26
C GLY A 13 -1.16 1.34 4.00
N TRP A 14 -2.02 0.94 3.07
CA TRP A 14 -2.22 -0.45 2.66
C TRP A 14 -2.39 -0.55 1.15
N LEU A 15 -1.41 -1.16 0.48
CA LEU A 15 -1.52 -1.46 -0.95
C LEU A 15 -2.27 -2.78 -1.15
N VAL A 16 -3.26 -2.77 -2.04
CA VAL A 16 -3.94 -3.98 -2.52
C VAL A 16 -3.80 -4.11 -4.03
N HIS A 17 -4.03 -5.31 -4.54
CA HIS A 17 -3.98 -5.52 -5.98
C HIS A 17 -5.12 -4.75 -6.68
N ASP A 18 -4.92 -4.36 -7.94
CA ASP A 18 -5.88 -3.58 -8.75
C ASP A 18 -7.24 -4.26 -8.94
N THR A 19 -7.30 -5.58 -8.79
CA THR A 19 -8.53 -6.39 -8.81
C THR A 19 -9.12 -6.66 -7.43
N ASP A 20 -8.44 -6.26 -6.35
CA ASP A 20 -8.85 -6.50 -4.97
C ASP A 20 -9.46 -5.23 -4.32
N THR A 21 -10.16 -5.38 -3.21
CA THR A 21 -10.75 -4.28 -2.44
C THR A 21 -10.53 -4.46 -0.93
N ALA A 22 -10.20 -3.37 -0.26
CA ALA A 22 -10.11 -3.32 1.19
C ALA A 22 -10.57 -1.97 1.71
N GLU A 23 -11.28 -1.99 2.84
CA GLU A 23 -11.63 -0.80 3.59
C GLU A 23 -11.14 -0.97 5.02
N VAL A 24 -10.23 -0.09 5.43
CA VAL A 24 -9.65 -0.12 6.78
C VAL A 24 -9.77 1.29 7.36
N PRO A 25 -10.65 1.52 8.34
CA PRO A 25 -10.84 2.84 8.92
C PRO A 25 -9.53 3.42 9.45
N GLY A 26 -9.17 4.62 8.98
CA GLY A 26 -7.96 5.32 9.41
C GLY A 26 -6.65 4.86 8.74
N VAL A 27 -6.73 4.06 7.66
CA VAL A 27 -5.60 3.68 6.80
C VAL A 27 -5.87 4.14 5.37
N GLU A 28 -4.87 4.71 4.72
CA GLU A 28 -4.94 5.02 3.30
C GLU A 28 -4.80 3.74 2.47
N VAL A 29 -5.83 3.38 1.70
CA VAL A 29 -5.82 2.19 0.85
C VAL A 29 -5.63 2.60 -0.61
N ALA A 30 -4.61 2.05 -1.28
CA ALA A 30 -4.38 2.28 -2.70
C ALA A 30 -4.34 0.95 -3.47
N ARG A 31 -4.86 0.97 -4.70
CA ARG A 31 -4.95 -0.20 -5.58
C ARG A 31 -3.90 -0.08 -6.67
N VAL A 32 -2.98 -1.04 -6.73
CA VAL A 32 -1.87 -1.02 -7.70
C VAL A 32 -1.60 -2.43 -8.25
N PRO A 33 -0.90 -2.57 -9.38
CA PRO A 33 -0.39 -3.86 -9.80
C PRO A 33 0.57 -4.39 -8.72
N LEU A 34 0.21 -5.47 -8.03
CA LEU A 34 0.98 -6.05 -6.91
C LEU A 34 1.53 -7.45 -7.25
N ILE A 35 1.62 -7.77 -8.54
CA ILE A 35 2.26 -8.99 -9.01
C ILE A 35 3.73 -8.68 -9.28
N MET A 36 4.62 -9.31 -8.52
CA MET A 36 6.07 -9.20 -8.68
C MET A 36 6.57 -10.09 -9.82
N SER A 37 6.17 -9.77 -11.06
CA SER A 37 6.56 -10.54 -12.26
C SER A 37 8.05 -10.47 -12.55
N ASP A 38 8.66 -9.32 -12.28
CA ASP A 38 10.05 -8.99 -12.54
C ASP A 38 10.50 -7.82 -11.62
N PRO A 39 11.81 -7.53 -11.54
CA PRO A 39 12.32 -6.46 -10.69
C PRO A 39 11.79 -5.06 -11.01
N ASP A 40 11.47 -4.76 -12.27
CA ASP A 40 10.96 -3.44 -12.67
C ASP A 40 9.50 -3.26 -12.20
N ALA A 41 8.69 -4.31 -12.30
CA ALA A 41 7.35 -4.36 -11.72
C ALA A 41 7.41 -4.15 -10.20
N THR A 42 8.31 -4.83 -9.50
CA THR A 42 8.50 -4.63 -8.04
C THR A 42 8.99 -3.21 -7.74
N ALA A 43 9.88 -2.63 -8.55
CA ALA A 43 10.32 -1.26 -8.36
C ALA A 43 9.17 -0.25 -8.53
N ALA A 44 8.23 -0.49 -9.45
CA ALA A 44 7.01 0.30 -9.58
C ALA A 44 6.10 0.18 -8.35
N MET A 45 5.97 -1.03 -7.76
CA MET A 45 5.23 -1.23 -6.51
C MET A 45 5.83 -0.43 -5.36
N VAL A 46 7.16 -0.43 -5.22
CA VAL A 46 7.86 0.33 -4.18
C VAL A 46 7.66 1.84 -4.37
N ARG A 47 7.72 2.34 -5.61
CA ARG A 47 7.41 3.76 -5.89
C ARG A 47 6.00 4.12 -5.44
N ALA A 48 5.00 3.29 -5.77
CA ALA A 48 3.64 3.54 -5.31
C ALA A 48 3.52 3.53 -3.77
N ALA A 49 4.29 2.67 -3.07
CA ALA A 49 4.32 2.67 -1.62
C ALA A 49 4.90 3.97 -1.04
N LEU A 50 5.93 4.53 -1.68
CA LEU A 50 6.52 5.82 -1.29
C LEU A 50 5.57 6.98 -1.57
N ASP A 51 4.85 6.95 -2.69
CA ASP A 51 3.83 7.95 -3.03
C ASP A 51 2.71 7.97 -1.98
N VAL A 52 2.20 6.80 -1.57
CA VAL A 52 1.21 6.67 -0.48
C VAL A 52 1.78 7.17 0.85
N ALA A 53 3.07 6.93 1.13
CA ALA A 53 3.71 7.44 2.33
C ALA A 53 4.03 8.96 2.27
N GLY A 54 3.84 9.61 1.11
CA GLY A 54 4.20 11.01 0.89
C GLY A 54 5.71 11.28 0.92
N VAL A 55 6.54 10.30 0.55
CA VAL A 55 8.00 10.39 0.58
C VAL A 55 8.56 10.51 -0.84
N ALA A 56 9.35 11.55 -1.10
CA ALA A 56 10.06 11.70 -2.38
C ALA A 56 11.36 10.89 -2.40
N LEU A 57 11.68 10.33 -3.58
CA LEU A 57 12.96 9.64 -3.88
C LEU A 57 14.09 10.62 -4.18
#